data_AF-A0A8J4AAM8-F1
#
_entry.id   AF-A0A8J4AAM8-F1
#
_cell.length_a   1.000
_cell.length_b   1.000
_cell.length_c   1.000
_cell.angle_alpha   90.00
_cell.angle_beta   90.00
_cell.angle_gamma   90.00
#
_symmetry.space_group_name_H-M   'P 1'
#
loop_
_entity.id
_entity.type
_entity.pdbx_description
1 polymer ?
#
loop_
_entity_poly.entity_id
_entity_poly.type
_entity_poly.pdbx_seq_one_letter_code
_entity_poly.pdbx_strand_id
1 'polypeptide(L)' 'MSEGKGEQPSKDARLRQEAADLGIRAAAAMSVEELEKAIAERRRGADPQQSEAVARGRSHT' A
#
# COMPACT_ATOMS: atom_id res chain seq x y z
N MET A 1 35.90 8.15 2.88
CA MET A 1 34.81 8.53 1.98
C MET A 1 33.54 8.08 2.65
N SER A 2 32.84 8.96 3.37
CA SER A 2 31.60 8.60 4.05
C SER A 2 30.52 8.45 2.99
N GLU A 3 29.99 7.24 2.84
CA GLU A 3 28.86 6.97 1.97
C GLU A 3 27.69 7.86 2.46
N GLY A 4 27.36 8.87 1.66
CA GLY A 4 26.17 9.65 1.87
C GLY A 4 25.00 8.69 1.82
N LYS A 5 24.39 8.41 2.97
CA LYS A 5 23.01 7.96 3.07
C LYS A 5 22.15 9.06 2.48
N GLY A 6 22.10 9.09 1.15
CA GLY A 6 21.14 9.87 0.39
C GLY A 6 19.78 9.37 0.83
N GLU A 7 19.12 10.21 1.61
CA GLU A 7 17.68 10.28 1.78
C GLU A 7 16.99 9.66 0.56
N GLN A 8 16.00 8.79 0.75
CA GLN A 8 15.19 8.22 -0.33
C GLN A 8 13.89 9.04 -0.54
N PRO A 9 13.93 10.35 -0.86
CA PRO A 9 12.71 11.15 -0.96
C PRO A 9 11.81 10.63 -2.09
N SER A 10 12.38 10.02 -3.14
CA SER A 10 11.63 9.52 -4.28
C SER A 10 10.75 8.30 -3.95
N LYS A 11 11.19 7.42 -3.05
CA LYS A 11 10.42 6.22 -2.68
C LYS A 11 9.29 6.58 -1.72
N ASP A 12 9.61 7.35 -0.69
CA ASP A 12 8.65 7.82 0.31
C ASP A 12 7.56 8.70 -0.32
N ALA A 13 7.93 9.68 -1.16
CA ALA A 13 6.95 10.52 -1.85
C ALA A 13 6.03 9.71 -2.78
N ARG A 14 6.59 8.73 -3.51
CA ARG A 14 5.80 7.84 -4.38
C ARG A 14 4.80 7.01 -3.58
N LEU A 15 5.22 6.44 -2.45
CA LEU A 15 4.33 5.66 -1.58
C LEU A 15 3.24 6.55 -0.97
N ARG A 16 3.56 7.78 -0.55
CA ARG A 16 2.55 8.71 -0.04
C ARG A 16 1.53 9.12 -1.09
N GLN A 17 1.97 9.38 -2.33
CA GLN A 17 1.07 9.66 -3.45
C GLN A 17 0.15 8.48 -3.73
N GLU A 18 0.72 7.27 -3.82
CA GLU A 18 -0.05 6.06 -4.07
C GLU A 18 -1.05 5.75 -2.93
N ALA A 19 -0.64 5.97 -1.67
CA ALA A 19 -1.52 5.85 -0.52
C ALA A 19 -2.66 6.88 -0.57
N ALA A 20 -2.40 8.11 -0.99
CA ALA A 20 -3.42 9.14 -1.16
C ALA A 20 -4.42 8.77 -2.27
N ASP A 21 -3.94 8.26 -3.41
CA ASP A 21 -4.76 7.78 -4.53
C ASP A 21 -5.67 6.60 -4.10
N LEU A 22 -5.19 5.76 -3.17
CA LEU A 22 -5.94 4.67 -2.53
C LEU A 22 -6.84 5.12 -1.36
N GLY A 23 -6.86 6.42 -1.04
CA GLY A 23 -7.69 7.00 0.02
C GLY A 23 -7.18 6.76 1.45
N ILE A 24 -5.90 6.41 1.63
CA ILE A 24 -5.27 6.17 2.93
C ILE A 24 -4.90 7.53 3.55
N ARG A 25 -5.83 8.09 4.32
CA ARG A 25 -5.69 9.45 4.90
C ARG A 25 -4.57 9.61 5.93
N ALA A 26 -4.11 8.52 6.54
CA ALA A 26 -3.05 8.53 7.55
C ALA A 26 -1.63 8.43 6.96
N ALA A 27 -1.49 8.44 5.63
CA ALA A 27 -0.22 8.23 4.93
C ALA A 27 0.92 9.17 5.37
N ALA A 28 0.60 10.41 5.76
CA ALA A 28 1.60 11.40 6.20
C ALA A 28 2.18 11.10 7.59
N ALA A 29 1.48 10.34 8.43
CA ALA A 29 1.91 9.97 9.78
C ALA A 29 2.54 8.56 9.85
N MET A 30 2.50 7.82 8.74
CA MET A 30 3.00 6.45 8.63
C MET A 30 4.47 6.43 8.22
N SER A 31 5.21 5.47 8.76
CA SER A 31 6.53 5.11 8.26
C SER A 31 6.44 4.51 6.85
N VAL A 32 7.57 4.46 6.13
CA VAL A 32 7.66 3.87 4.79
C VAL A 32 7.19 2.41 4.79
N GLU A 33 7.55 1.61 5.79
CA GLU A 33 7.12 0.20 5.90
C GLU A 33 5.61 0.07 6.13
N GLU A 34 5.03 0.94 6.97
CA GLU A 34 3.59 0.97 7.20
C GLU A 34 2.82 1.39 5.95
N LEU A 35 3.34 2.36 5.19
CA LEU A 35 2.79 2.75 3.89
C LEU A 35 2.77 1.57 2.91
N GLU A 36 3.89 0.85 2.78
CA GLU A 36 3.98 -0.32 1.90
C GLU A 36 2.95 -1.39 2.27
N LYS A 37 2.82 -1.69 3.56
CA LYS A 37 1.84 -2.65 4.06
C LYS A 37 0.41 -2.18 3.81
N ALA A 38 0.08 -0.93 4.14
CA ALA A 38 -1.26 -0.38 3.97
C ALA A 38 -1.68 -0.34 2.50
N ILE A 39 -0.77 0.05 1.60
CA ILE A 39 -0.96 0.01 0.14
C ILE A 39 -1.20 -1.43 -0.33
N ALA A 40 -0.39 -2.39 0.12
CA ALA A 40 -0.55 -3.80 -0.24
C ALA A 40 -1.90 -4.36 0.23
N GLU A 41 -2.32 -4.06 1.46
CA GLU A 41 -3.63 -4.46 1.99
C GLU A 41 -4.79 -3.83 1.22
N ARG A 42 -4.66 -2.54 0.84
CA ARG A 42 -5.68 -1.87 0.03
C ARG A 42 -5.76 -2.39 -1.39
N ARG A 43 -4.62 -2.65 -2.04
CA ARG A 43 -4.58 -3.33 -3.34
C ARG A 43 -5.24 -4.70 -3.27
N ARG A 44 -4.95 -5.49 -2.23
CA ARG A 44 -5.56 -6.82 -2.03
C ARG A 44 -7.07 -6.76 -1.81
N GLY A 45 -7.57 -5.76 -1.08
CA GLY A 45 -9.01 -5.57 -0.84
C GLY A 45 -9.75 -4.91 -2.00
N ALA A 46 -9.07 -4.10 -2.81
CA ALA A 46 -9.64 -3.38 -3.95
C ALA A 46 -9.59 -4.17 -5.26
N ASP A 47 -8.89 -5.32 -5.29
CA ASP A 47 -8.84 -6.18 -6.46
C ASP A 47 -10.24 -6.77 -6.74
N PRO A 48 -10.91 -6.40 -7.85
CA PRO A 48 -12.25 -6.88 -8.17
C PRO A 48 -12.28 -8.39 -8.39
N GLN A 49 -11.17 -8.98 -8.88
CA GLN A 49 -11.07 -10.42 -9.11
C GLN A 49 -10.91 -11.19 -7.78
N GLN A 50 -10.24 -10.62 -6.78
CA GLN A 50 -10.17 -11.22 -5.44
C GLN A 50 -11.49 -11.06 -4.66
N SER A 51 -12.19 -9.93 -4.81
CA SER A 51 -13.53 -9.77 -4.22
C SER A 51 -14.51 -10.81 -4.76
N GLU A 52 -14.45 -11.12 -6.07
CA GLU A 52 -15.25 -12.17 -6.68
C GLU A 52 -14.78 -13.59 -6.29
N ALA A 53 -13.48 -13.82 -6.10
CA ALA A 53 -12.94 -15.10 -5.64
C ALA A 53 -13.27 -15.38 -4.16
N VAL A 54 -13.31 -14.36 -3.29
CA VAL A 54 -13.77 -14.51 -1.89
C VAL A 54 -15.29 -14.67 -1.83
N ALA A 55 -16.04 -13.98 -2.70
CA ALA A 55 -17.50 -14.15 -2.80
C ALA A 55 -17.89 -15.53 -3.36
N ARG A 56 -17.18 -16.06 -4.37
CA ARG A 56 -17.44 -17.38 -4.97
C ARG A 56 -16.83 -18.54 -4.16
N GLY A 57 -15.66 -18.35 -3.56
CA GLY A 57 -14.99 -19.37 -2.73
C GLY A 57 -15.67 -19.64 -1.38
N ARG A 58 -16.64 -18.81 -0.98
CA ARG A 58 -17.43 -18.98 0.25
C ARG A 58 -18.76 -19.72 0.04
N SER A 59 -18.98 -20.28 -1.16
CA SER A 59 -20.18 -21.04 -1.54
C SER A 59 -19.90 -22.51 -1.91
N HIS A 60 -18.82 -23.11 -1.42
CA HIS A 60 -18.58 -24.55 -1.55
C HIS A 60 -18.57 -25.23 -0.18
N THR A 61 -19.79 -25.41 0.34
CA THR A 61 -20.17 -26.54 1.22
C THR A 61 -21.10 -27.42 0.42
#